data_AF-A0A0D2JA84-F1
#
_entry.id   AF-A0A0D2JA84-F1
#
_cell.length_a   1.000
_cell.length_b   1.000
_cell.length_c   1.000
_cell.angle_alpha   90.00
_cell.angle_beta   90.00
_cell.angle_gamma   90.00
#
_symmetry.space_group_name_H-M   'P 1'
#
loop_
_entity.id
_entity.type
_entity.pdbx_description
1 polymer ?
#
loop_
_entity_poly.entity_id
_entity_poly.type
_entity_poly.pdbx_seq_one_letter_code
_entity_poly.pdbx_strand_id
1 'polypeptide(L)'
;MAAAPVPLYELPITFSIVIEDDHQAINLCAGRLIQARTPQDRARFLQEVTWRLVRHDVSEDLVMRPAFIEHLGEEGQRMADHDRTDHDRAKTELLALFDMPLDSPDFPTTVQKLFSELLEHMKIESGEQIPRLERILDLSESQRLGREYMKTQVMTPALEMVGKDGAKRGVWADVRDYARTDLRQFRDIWAQLTNEHSVMGIRSYSRQQHIKGRL
;
A
#
# COMPACT_ATOMS: atom_id res chain seq x y z
N MET A 1 8.70 -19.97 -35.39
CA MET A 1 7.42 -20.22 -34.68
C MET A 1 7.34 -19.24 -33.53
N ALA A 2 6.33 -18.37 -33.49
CA ALA A 2 6.11 -17.50 -32.34
C ALA A 2 5.59 -18.36 -31.18
N ALA A 3 6.21 -18.23 -30.00
CA ALA A 3 5.71 -18.90 -28.80
C ALA A 3 4.29 -18.40 -28.50
N ALA A 4 3.40 -19.29 -28.08
CA ALA A 4 2.06 -18.92 -27.64
C ALA A 4 2.17 -17.96 -26.44
N PRO A 5 1.29 -16.94 -26.33
CA PRO A 5 1.31 -16.03 -25.20
C PRO A 5 1.07 -16.82 -23.91
N VAL A 6 1.98 -16.66 -22.96
CA VAL A 6 1.86 -17.24 -21.62
C VAL A 6 0.60 -16.65 -20.97
N PRO A 7 -0.33 -17.47 -20.47
CA PRO A 7 -1.51 -16.97 -19.77
C PRO A 7 -1.10 -16.08 -18.60
N LEU A 8 -1.82 -14.99 -18.35
CA LEU A 8 -1.48 -14.02 -17.29
C LEU A 8 -1.36 -14.66 -15.88
N TYR A 9 -1.96 -15.83 -15.64
CA TYR A 9 -1.86 -16.57 -14.38
C TYR A 9 -0.61 -17.46 -14.25
N GLU A 10 0.10 -17.72 -15.35
CA GLU A 10 1.38 -18.46 -15.38
C GLU A 10 2.58 -17.52 -15.35
N LEU A 11 2.36 -16.20 -15.48
CA LEU A 11 3.43 -15.23 -15.39
C LEU A 11 4.00 -15.20 -13.96
N PRO A 12 5.32 -15.12 -13.83
CA PRO A 12 5.95 -14.96 -12.52
C PRO A 12 5.42 -13.69 -11.84
N ILE A 13 5.11 -13.77 -10.54
CA ILE A 13 4.72 -12.61 -9.73
C ILE A 13 5.95 -11.68 -9.61
N THR A 14 5.98 -10.64 -10.45
CA THR A 14 7.00 -9.59 -10.46
C THR A 14 6.65 -8.47 -9.51
N PHE A 15 7.61 -7.58 -9.26
CA PHE A 15 7.40 -6.40 -8.42
C PHE A 15 6.26 -5.51 -8.95
N SER A 16 6.23 -5.25 -10.26
CA SER A 16 5.15 -4.50 -10.91
C SER A 16 3.77 -5.09 -10.67
N ILE A 17 3.64 -6.42 -10.77
CA ILE A 17 2.35 -7.09 -10.56
C ILE A 17 1.86 -6.85 -9.13
N VAL A 18 2.76 -6.98 -8.15
CA VAL A 18 2.41 -6.82 -6.73
C VAL A 18 1.97 -5.40 -6.42
N ILE A 19 2.65 -4.38 -6.95
CA ILE A 19 2.28 -2.98 -6.72
C ILE A 19 0.96 -2.65 -7.43
N GLU A 20 0.82 -3.02 -8.70
CA GLU A 20 -0.40 -2.78 -9.46
C GLU A 20 -1.63 -3.43 -8.80
N ASP A 21 -1.43 -4.60 -8.19
CA ASP A 21 -2.47 -5.25 -7.41
C ASP A 21 -2.92 -4.45 -6.18
N ASP A 22 -1.97 -3.80 -5.49
CA ASP A 22 -2.23 -2.95 -4.33
C ASP A 22 -2.92 -1.64 -4.78
N HIS A 23 -2.45 -1.01 -5.86
CA HIS A 23 -3.10 0.14 -6.51
C HIS A 23 -4.55 -0.16 -6.84
N GLN A 24 -4.83 -1.29 -7.48
CA GLN A 24 -6.20 -1.71 -7.79
C GLN A 24 -7.04 -1.90 -6.53
N ALA A 25 -6.48 -2.49 -5.46
CA ALA A 25 -7.19 -2.68 -4.21
C ALA A 25 -7.54 -1.33 -3.55
N ILE A 26 -6.64 -0.36 -3.60
CA ILE A 26 -6.87 1.00 -3.12
C ILE A 26 -7.93 1.70 -3.97
N ASN A 27 -7.82 1.65 -5.29
CA ASN A 27 -8.79 2.25 -6.22
C ASN A 27 -10.22 1.71 -6.02
N LEU A 28 -10.37 0.40 -5.76
CA LEU A 28 -11.67 -0.19 -5.43
C LEU A 28 -12.23 0.36 -4.11
N CYS A 29 -11.39 0.56 -3.10
CA CYS A 29 -11.81 1.11 -1.81
C CYS A 29 -12.14 2.61 -1.92
N ALA A 30 -11.35 3.36 -2.67
CA ALA A 30 -11.59 4.75 -3.01
C ALA A 30 -12.96 4.92 -3.70
N GLY A 31 -13.24 4.10 -4.70
CA GLY A 31 -14.53 4.10 -5.41
C GLY A 31 -15.72 3.87 -4.46
N ARG A 32 -15.59 2.95 -3.49
CA ARG A 32 -16.64 2.71 -2.47
C ARG A 32 -16.85 3.93 -1.57
N LEU A 33 -15.77 4.61 -1.16
CA LEU A 33 -15.87 5.82 -0.34
C LEU A 33 -16.51 6.97 -1.14
N ILE A 34 -16.12 7.18 -2.39
CA ILE A 34 -16.71 8.20 -3.29
C ILE A 34 -18.22 7.95 -3.46
N GLN A 35 -18.64 6.69 -3.57
CA GLN A 35 -20.05 6.31 -3.75
C GLN A 35 -20.85 6.28 -2.44
N ALA A 36 -20.20 6.47 -1.28
CA ALA A 36 -20.82 6.35 0.04
C ALA A 36 -21.83 7.48 0.31
N ARG A 37 -23.08 7.10 0.58
CA ARG A 37 -24.19 8.06 0.76
C ARG A 37 -24.54 8.32 2.23
N THR A 38 -24.24 7.37 3.11
CA THR A 38 -24.58 7.48 4.54
C THR A 38 -23.33 7.79 5.36
N PRO A 39 -23.45 8.50 6.51
CA PRO A 39 -22.34 8.69 7.44
C PRO A 39 -21.70 7.36 7.88
N GLN A 40 -22.51 6.31 8.05
CA GLN A 40 -22.05 4.98 8.45
C GLN A 40 -21.16 4.35 7.36
N ASP A 41 -21.58 4.41 6.09
CA ASP A 41 -20.76 3.92 4.97
C ASP A 41 -19.50 4.74 4.79
N ARG A 42 -19.59 6.08 4.92
CA ARG A 42 -18.43 6.98 4.87
C ARG A 42 -17.42 6.63 5.95
N ALA A 43 -17.85 6.42 7.20
CA ALA A 43 -16.99 6.00 8.30
C ALA A 43 -16.27 4.67 8.00
N ARG A 44 -17.02 3.69 7.49
CA ARG A 44 -16.49 2.36 7.18
C ARG A 44 -15.47 2.40 6.05
N PHE A 45 -15.81 3.03 4.93
CA PHE A 45 -14.94 3.05 3.75
C PHE A 45 -13.76 4.00 3.93
N LEU A 46 -13.90 5.08 4.72
CA LEU A 46 -12.78 5.93 5.11
C LEU A 46 -11.77 5.13 5.94
N GLN A 47 -12.21 4.33 6.91
CA GLN A 47 -11.31 3.43 7.63
C GLN A 47 -10.64 2.43 6.68
N GLU A 48 -11.40 1.79 5.78
CA GLU A 48 -10.87 0.79 4.86
C GLU A 48 -9.78 1.36 3.93
N VAL A 49 -10.04 2.51 3.31
CA VAL A 49 -9.06 3.09 2.38
C VAL A 49 -7.86 3.70 3.10
N THR A 50 -8.05 4.25 4.31
CA THR A 50 -6.96 4.82 5.11
C THR A 50 -5.91 3.77 5.42
N TRP A 51 -6.31 2.62 5.98
CA TRP A 51 -5.31 1.64 6.38
C TRP A 51 -4.61 1.02 5.17
N ARG A 52 -5.31 0.90 4.03
CA ARG A 52 -4.69 0.43 2.78
C ARG A 52 -3.66 1.40 2.24
N LEU A 53 -3.98 2.69 2.21
CA LEU A 53 -3.07 3.71 1.69
C LEU A 53 -1.83 3.86 2.57
N VAL A 54 -1.99 3.85 3.89
CA VAL A 54 -0.85 3.90 4.82
C VAL A 54 -0.01 2.63 4.75
N ARG A 55 -0.62 1.44 4.59
CA ARG A 55 0.14 0.19 4.41
C ARG A 55 0.95 0.18 3.10
N HIS A 56 0.37 0.73 2.05
CA HIS A 56 1.02 0.86 0.75
C HIS A 56 2.27 1.77 0.85
N ASP A 57 2.13 2.95 1.46
CA ASP A 57 3.25 3.85 1.78
C ASP A 57 4.35 3.14 2.58
N VAL A 58 3.96 2.36 3.60
CA VAL A 58 4.91 1.57 4.40
C VAL A 58 5.63 0.52 3.54
N SER A 59 4.93 -0.10 2.60
CA SER A 59 5.52 -1.12 1.72
C SER A 59 6.50 -0.50 0.73
N GLU A 60 6.22 0.71 0.26
CA GLU A 60 7.10 1.49 -0.60
C GLU A 60 8.31 2.01 0.16
N ASP A 61 8.12 2.52 1.37
CA ASP A 61 9.20 2.93 2.27
C ASP A 61 10.19 1.80 2.56
N LEU A 62 9.66 0.60 2.80
CA LEU A 62 10.46 -0.56 3.16
C LEU A 62 11.13 -1.26 1.97
N VAL A 63 10.55 -1.15 0.77
CA VAL A 63 10.96 -1.95 -0.40
C VAL A 63 11.19 -1.11 -1.64
N MET A 64 10.19 -0.34 -2.09
CA MET A 64 10.26 0.38 -3.38
C MET A 64 11.31 1.49 -3.37
N ARG A 65 11.23 2.40 -2.40
CA ARG A 65 12.12 3.57 -2.29
C ARG A 65 13.59 3.14 -2.14
N PRO A 66 13.94 2.15 -1.29
CA PRO A 66 15.28 1.58 -1.30
C PRO A 66 15.71 1.01 -2.65
N ALA A 67 14.84 0.28 -3.34
CA ALA A 67 15.16 -0.29 -4.65
C ALA A 67 15.38 0.79 -5.72
N PHE A 68 14.59 1.87 -5.72
CA PHE A 68 14.85 3.02 -6.57
C PHE A 68 16.23 3.61 -6.30
N ILE A 69 16.57 3.90 -5.04
CA ILE A 69 17.87 4.48 -4.68
C ILE A 69 19.02 3.56 -5.08
N GLU A 70 18.91 2.27 -4.78
CA GLU A 70 19.94 1.27 -5.06
C GLU A 70 20.21 1.12 -6.56
N HIS A 71 19.16 1.05 -7.37
CA HIS A 71 19.30 0.68 -8.78
C HIS A 71 19.33 1.89 -9.74
N LEU A 72 18.75 3.04 -9.36
CA LEU A 72 18.66 4.25 -10.20
C LEU A 72 19.49 5.43 -9.66
N GLY A 73 20.18 5.27 -8.52
CA GLY A 73 21.07 6.30 -7.96
C GLY A 73 20.35 7.62 -7.67
N GLU A 74 20.90 8.74 -8.12
CA GLU A 74 20.30 10.06 -7.90
C GLU A 74 18.90 10.23 -8.51
N GLU A 75 18.62 9.57 -9.64
CA GLU A 75 17.29 9.56 -10.24
C GLU A 75 16.30 8.87 -9.29
N GLY A 76 16.70 7.72 -8.74
CA GLY A 76 15.92 6.97 -7.76
C GLY A 76 15.70 7.70 -6.44
N GLN A 77 16.71 8.45 -5.96
CA GLN A 77 16.56 9.31 -4.79
C GLN A 77 15.49 10.38 -5.01
N ARG A 78 15.51 11.05 -6.17
CA ARG A 78 14.48 12.05 -6.51
C ARG A 78 13.09 11.43 -6.62
N MET A 79 12.97 10.23 -7.19
CA MET A 79 11.71 9.48 -7.25
C MET A 79 11.18 9.18 -5.84
N ALA A 80 12.03 8.61 -4.97
CA ALA A 80 11.68 8.28 -3.60
C ALA A 80 11.28 9.50 -2.75
N ASP A 81 11.91 10.66 -2.96
CA ASP A 81 11.58 11.89 -2.24
C ASP A 81 10.27 12.52 -2.74
N HIS A 82 10.00 12.44 -4.04
CA HIS A 82 8.73 12.89 -4.61
C HIS A 82 7.56 12.03 -4.13
N ASP A 83 7.70 10.71 -4.22
CA ASP A 83 6.77 9.70 -3.71
C ASP A 83 6.45 9.96 -2.22
N ARG A 84 7.47 10.10 -1.36
CA ARG A 84 7.26 10.44 0.07
C ARG A 84 6.44 11.73 0.26
N THR A 85 6.71 12.76 -0.55
CA THR A 85 5.98 14.04 -0.46
C THR A 85 4.49 13.87 -0.82
N ASP A 86 4.19 13.05 -1.82
CA ASP A 86 2.80 12.77 -2.21
C ASP A 86 2.07 11.98 -1.12
N HIS A 87 2.72 10.99 -0.51
CA HIS A 87 2.15 10.24 0.61
C HIS A 87 1.92 11.09 1.86
N ASP A 88 2.85 11.97 2.22
CA ASP A 88 2.69 12.88 3.36
C ASP A 88 1.48 13.80 3.17
N ARG A 89 1.27 14.29 1.94
CA ARG A 89 0.08 15.08 1.57
C ARG A 89 -1.19 14.25 1.67
N ALA A 90 -1.22 13.06 1.07
CA ALA A 90 -2.38 12.16 1.10
C ALA A 90 -2.76 11.75 2.53
N LYS A 91 -1.77 11.45 3.38
CA LYS A 91 -1.96 11.13 4.81
C LYS A 91 -2.56 12.32 5.57
N THR A 92 -2.09 13.54 5.30
CA THR A 92 -2.64 14.75 5.91
C THR A 92 -4.11 14.95 5.55
N GLU A 93 -4.48 14.75 4.28
CA GLU A 93 -5.87 14.86 3.82
C GLU A 93 -6.77 13.75 4.39
N LEU A 94 -6.27 12.51 4.49
CA LEU A 94 -6.99 11.42 5.14
C LEU A 94 -7.29 11.73 6.61
N LEU A 95 -6.31 12.26 7.36
CA LEU A 95 -6.52 12.64 8.75
C LEU A 95 -7.51 13.80 8.88
N ALA A 96 -7.48 14.76 7.95
CA ALA A 96 -8.48 15.84 7.92
C ALA A 96 -9.91 15.31 7.68
N LEU A 97 -10.09 14.28 6.84
CA LEU A 97 -11.38 13.61 6.66
C LEU A 97 -11.92 12.95 7.93
N PHE A 98 -11.04 12.45 8.81
CA PHE A 98 -11.43 11.89 10.11
C PHE A 98 -11.88 12.95 11.11
N ASP A 99 -11.42 14.18 10.96
CA ASP A 99 -11.74 15.30 11.85
C ASP A 99 -12.92 16.14 11.35
N MET A 100 -13.48 15.80 10.18
CA MET A 100 -14.67 16.40 9.60
C MET A 100 -15.95 15.61 9.97
N PRO A 101 -17.10 16.28 10.21
CA PRO A 101 -18.40 15.61 10.28
C PRO A 101 -18.68 14.83 8.99
N LEU A 102 -19.06 13.56 9.13
CA LEU A 102 -19.25 12.66 7.98
C LEU A 102 -20.45 13.03 7.10
N ASP A 103 -21.36 13.87 7.59
CA ASP A 103 -22.50 14.44 6.86
C ASP A 103 -22.21 15.85 6.32
N SER A 104 -21.00 16.37 6.53
CA SER A 104 -20.58 17.66 6.00
C SER A 104 -20.75 17.73 4.48
N PRO A 105 -21.24 18.86 3.93
CA PRO A 105 -21.28 19.08 2.49
C PRO A 105 -19.88 19.11 1.85
N ASP A 106 -18.83 19.37 2.63
CA ASP A 106 -17.44 19.44 2.14
C ASP A 106 -16.77 18.06 2.06
N PHE A 107 -17.37 17.04 2.69
CA PHE A 107 -16.79 15.68 2.75
C PHE A 107 -16.58 15.08 1.34
N PRO A 108 -17.59 15.08 0.44
CA PRO A 108 -17.41 14.53 -0.91
C PRO A 108 -16.36 15.29 -1.72
N THR A 109 -16.29 16.62 -1.59
CA THR A 109 -15.30 17.45 -2.29
C THR A 109 -13.88 17.11 -1.85
N THR A 110 -13.68 16.95 -0.53
CA THR A 110 -12.37 16.59 0.03
C THR A 110 -11.95 15.18 -0.40
N VAL A 111 -12.88 14.22 -0.36
CA VAL A 111 -12.67 12.86 -0.85
C VAL A 111 -12.30 12.86 -2.34
N GLN A 112 -12.99 13.64 -3.16
CA GLN A 112 -12.72 13.72 -4.61
C GLN A 112 -11.34 14.32 -4.90
N LYS A 113 -10.94 15.35 -4.15
CA LYS A 113 -9.60 15.96 -4.27
C LYS A 113 -8.51 14.93 -3.98
N LEU A 114 -8.57 14.29 -2.81
CA LEU A 114 -7.61 13.27 -2.38
C LEU A 114 -7.45 12.16 -3.43
N PHE A 115 -8.55 11.60 -3.92
CA PHE A 115 -8.45 10.48 -4.87
C PHE A 115 -8.09 10.89 -6.30
N SER A 116 -8.28 12.15 -6.67
CA SER A 116 -7.76 12.66 -7.95
C SER A 116 -6.24 12.79 -7.89
N GLU A 117 -5.70 13.26 -6.77
CA GLU A 117 -4.25 13.35 -6.53
C GLU A 117 -3.63 11.95 -6.43
N LEU A 118 -4.26 11.03 -5.70
CA LEU A 118 -3.81 9.65 -5.56
C LEU A 118 -3.80 8.88 -6.90
N LEU A 119 -4.83 9.08 -7.73
CA LEU A 119 -4.91 8.42 -9.04
C LEU A 119 -3.77 8.88 -9.96
N GLU A 120 -3.43 10.17 -9.96
CA GLU A 120 -2.32 10.67 -10.78
C GLU A 120 -0.96 10.16 -10.26
N HIS A 121 -0.78 10.14 -8.93
CA HIS A 121 0.41 9.56 -8.29
C HIS A 121 0.62 8.10 -8.71
N MET A 122 -0.39 7.22 -8.52
CA MET A 122 -0.30 5.81 -8.93
C MET A 122 -0.08 5.63 -10.43
N LYS A 123 -0.63 6.53 -11.26
CA LYS A 123 -0.43 6.51 -12.71
C LYS A 123 1.01 6.82 -13.10
N ILE A 124 1.66 7.77 -12.43
CA ILE A 124 3.07 8.08 -12.64
C ILE A 124 3.93 6.90 -12.20
N GLU A 125 3.62 6.28 -11.05
CA GLU A 125 4.37 5.13 -10.55
C GLU A 125 4.25 3.91 -11.46
N SER A 126 3.03 3.42 -11.70
CA SER A 126 2.76 2.26 -12.55
C SER A 126 3.12 2.51 -14.03
N GLY A 127 2.99 3.75 -14.51
CA GLY A 127 3.20 4.09 -15.91
C GLY A 127 4.65 4.43 -16.27
N GLU A 128 5.43 4.95 -15.32
CA GLU A 128 6.76 5.52 -15.60
C GLU A 128 7.85 4.97 -14.66
N GLN A 129 7.68 5.13 -13.34
CA GLN A 129 8.76 4.85 -12.38
C GLN A 129 9.02 3.35 -12.18
N ILE A 130 7.97 2.55 -12.00
CA ILE A 130 8.09 1.09 -11.85
C ILE A 130 8.59 0.45 -13.16
N PRO A 131 8.06 0.79 -14.36
CA PRO A 131 8.65 0.34 -15.62
C PRO A 131 10.10 0.79 -15.84
N ARG A 132 10.51 1.93 -15.27
CA ARG A 132 11.90 2.38 -15.31
C ARG A 132 12.80 1.45 -14.50
N LEU A 133 12.39 1.08 -13.28
CA LEU A 133 13.10 0.13 -12.44
C LEU A 133 13.13 -1.28 -13.07
N GLU A 134 12.00 -1.80 -13.55
CA GLU A 134 11.92 -3.16 -14.11
C GLU A 134 12.79 -3.36 -15.35
N ARG A 135 13.07 -2.30 -16.12
CA ARG A 135 13.97 -2.39 -17.28
C ARG A 135 15.44 -2.66 -16.91
N ILE A 136 15.83 -2.39 -15.66
CA ILE A 136 17.20 -2.62 -15.18
C ILE A 136 17.31 -3.83 -14.26
N LEU A 137 16.19 -4.33 -13.73
CA LEU A 137 16.16 -5.56 -12.94
C LEU A 137 16.18 -6.79 -13.85
N ASP A 138 16.83 -7.84 -13.38
CA ASP A 138 16.54 -9.18 -13.90
C ASP A 138 15.26 -9.74 -13.27
N LEU A 139 14.74 -10.81 -13.86
CA LEU A 139 13.50 -11.43 -13.39
C LEU A 139 13.60 -11.92 -11.94
N SER A 140 14.74 -12.45 -11.53
CA SER A 140 14.92 -12.98 -10.17
C SER A 140 14.81 -11.87 -9.14
N GLU A 141 15.42 -10.72 -9.44
CA GLU A 141 15.42 -9.55 -8.58
C GLU A 141 14.05 -8.88 -8.52
N SER A 142 13.36 -8.74 -9.66
CA SER A 142 11.97 -8.28 -9.69
C SER A 142 11.05 -9.17 -8.84
N GLN A 143 11.17 -10.49 -8.97
CA GLN A 143 10.39 -11.42 -8.13
C GLN A 143 10.80 -11.34 -6.66
N ARG A 144 12.08 -11.05 -6.35
CA ARG A 144 12.55 -10.86 -4.96
C ARG A 144 11.89 -9.64 -4.34
N LEU A 145 11.94 -8.48 -5.01
CA LEU A 145 11.28 -7.26 -4.55
C LEU A 145 9.78 -7.45 -4.38
N GLY A 146 9.11 -8.11 -5.35
CA GLY A 146 7.70 -8.48 -5.22
C GLY A 146 7.43 -9.33 -3.98
N ARG A 147 8.28 -10.33 -3.68
CA ARG A 147 8.17 -11.12 -2.44
C ARG A 147 8.40 -10.30 -1.18
N GLU A 148 9.38 -9.40 -1.15
CA GLU A 148 9.60 -8.54 0.02
C GLU A 148 8.41 -7.61 0.25
N TYR A 149 7.88 -6.99 -0.79
CA TYR A 149 6.66 -6.18 -0.72
C TYR A 149 5.46 -7.01 -0.24
N MET A 150 5.30 -8.25 -0.70
CA MET A 150 4.22 -9.11 -0.19
C MET A 150 4.34 -9.39 1.32
N LYS A 151 5.54 -9.45 1.89
CA LYS A 151 5.70 -9.68 3.34
C LYS A 151 5.27 -8.47 4.17
N THR A 152 5.47 -7.24 3.68
CA THR A 152 5.06 -6.01 4.39
C THR A 152 3.55 -5.91 4.54
N GLN A 153 2.79 -6.64 3.72
CA GLN A 153 1.32 -6.66 3.72
C GLN A 153 0.69 -7.11 5.05
N VAL A 154 1.51 -7.64 5.99
CA VAL A 154 1.13 -7.92 7.38
C VAL A 154 0.93 -6.65 8.23
N MET A 155 1.52 -5.52 7.83
CA MET A 155 1.47 -4.22 8.51
C MET A 155 0.09 -3.57 8.38
N THR A 156 -0.90 -4.16 9.03
CA THR A 156 -2.27 -3.64 9.09
C THR A 156 -2.60 -3.21 10.51
N PRO A 157 -3.67 -2.43 10.74
CA PRO A 157 -4.11 -2.06 12.09
C PRO A 157 -4.37 -3.27 13.01
N ALA A 158 -4.63 -4.45 12.44
CA ALA A 158 -4.87 -5.69 13.17
C ALA A 158 -3.58 -6.48 13.52
N LEU A 159 -2.39 -5.93 13.23
CA LEU A 159 -1.12 -6.56 13.60
C LEU A 159 -1.05 -6.72 15.12
N GLU A 160 -0.76 -7.95 15.54
CA GLU A 160 -0.44 -8.27 16.92
C GLU A 160 1.02 -8.65 17.02
N MET A 161 1.66 -8.24 18.11
CA MET A 161 3.03 -8.62 18.45
C MET A 161 3.08 -9.27 19.82
N VAL A 162 4.05 -10.17 19.99
CA VAL A 162 4.32 -10.81 21.28
C VAL A 162 5.22 -9.89 22.10
N GLY A 163 4.72 -9.44 23.26
CA GLY A 163 5.47 -8.64 24.21
C GLY A 163 6.58 -9.44 24.90
N LYS A 164 7.44 -8.75 25.65
CA LYS A 164 8.53 -9.38 26.43
C LYS A 164 8.01 -10.35 27.50
N ASP A 165 6.77 -10.17 27.92
CA ASP A 165 6.03 -11.03 28.85
C ASP A 165 5.41 -12.26 28.16
N GLY A 166 5.58 -12.41 26.86
CA GLY A 166 4.98 -13.48 26.06
C GLY A 166 3.52 -13.25 25.68
N ALA A 167 2.91 -12.13 26.07
CA ALA A 167 1.53 -11.82 25.75
C ALA A 167 1.39 -11.20 24.36
N LYS A 168 0.39 -11.64 23.58
CA LYS A 168 0.03 -10.98 22.32
C LYS A 168 -0.75 -9.70 22.57
N ARG A 169 -0.37 -8.62 21.88
CA ARG A 169 -1.02 -7.31 21.99
C ARG A 169 -1.12 -6.69 20.61
N GLY A 170 -2.24 -6.03 20.32
CA GLY A 170 -2.38 -5.18 19.14
C GLY A 170 -1.36 -4.05 19.19
N VAL A 171 -0.75 -3.74 18.05
CA VAL A 171 0.25 -2.67 17.94
C VAL A 171 -0.41 -1.29 17.97
N TRP A 172 -1.60 -1.19 17.38
CA TRP A 172 -2.37 0.05 17.28
C TRP A 172 -3.74 -0.09 17.93
N ALA A 173 -4.24 0.98 18.52
CA ALA A 173 -5.57 1.01 19.12
C ALA A 173 -6.69 1.00 18.05
N ASP A 174 -6.51 1.76 16.97
CA ASP A 174 -7.44 1.88 15.86
C ASP A 174 -6.75 2.34 14.57
N VAL A 175 -7.55 2.56 13.50
CA VAL A 175 -7.04 3.02 12.19
C VAL A 175 -6.45 4.44 12.26
N ARG A 176 -6.92 5.31 13.16
CA ARG A 176 -6.38 6.68 13.29
C ARG A 176 -5.02 6.66 13.97
N ASP A 177 -4.85 5.82 15.00
CA ASP A 177 -3.55 5.57 15.65
C ASP A 177 -2.53 4.99 14.65
N TYR A 178 -2.96 3.98 13.88
CA TYR A 178 -2.19 3.44 12.76
C TYR A 178 -1.80 4.52 11.73
N ALA A 179 -2.76 5.35 11.29
CA ALA A 179 -2.49 6.38 10.29
C ALA A 179 -1.55 7.48 10.79
N ARG A 180 -1.56 7.80 12.09
CA ARG A 180 -0.66 8.80 12.69
C ARG A 180 0.76 8.28 12.91
N THR A 181 0.97 6.97 12.87
CA THR A 181 2.29 6.36 13.05
C THR A 181 3.27 6.86 12.00
N ASP A 182 4.47 7.25 12.43
CA ASP A 182 5.53 7.71 11.53
C ASP A 182 6.22 6.52 10.84
N LEU A 183 6.70 6.72 9.60
CA LEU A 183 7.42 5.68 8.85
C LEU A 183 8.63 5.12 9.62
N ARG A 184 9.30 5.95 10.43
CA ARG A 184 10.37 5.47 11.32
C ARG A 184 9.87 4.41 12.32
N GLN A 185 8.71 4.64 12.93
CA GLN A 185 8.13 3.69 13.88
C GLN A 185 7.66 2.41 13.16
N PHE A 186 7.12 2.53 11.93
CA PHE A 186 6.83 1.36 11.10
C PHE A 186 8.09 0.53 10.80
N ARG A 187 9.23 1.17 10.49
CA ARG A 187 10.51 0.49 10.31
C ARG A 187 10.99 -0.21 11.59
N ASP A 188 10.83 0.44 12.75
CA ASP A 188 11.18 -0.15 14.05
C ASP A 188 10.31 -1.38 14.37
N ILE A 189 9.01 -1.34 14.02
CA ILE A 189 8.08 -2.47 14.13
C ILE A 189 8.50 -3.59 13.16
N TRP A 190 8.80 -3.23 11.91
CA TRP A 190 9.23 -4.17 10.87
C TRP A 190 10.46 -4.95 11.28
N ALA A 191 11.45 -4.28 11.86
CA ALA A 191 12.68 -4.90 12.34
C ALA A 191 12.46 -5.94 13.45
N GLN A 192 11.32 -5.92 14.12
CA GLN A 192 10.94 -6.86 15.18
C GLN A 192 10.05 -8.01 14.70
N LEU A 193 9.57 -7.96 13.44
CA LEU A 193 8.68 -8.99 12.92
C LEU A 193 9.43 -10.31 12.66
N THR A 194 8.75 -11.41 12.98
CA THR A 194 9.29 -12.76 12.80
C THR A 194 8.97 -13.32 11.41
N ASN A 195 9.59 -14.45 11.05
CA ASN A 195 9.26 -15.18 9.81
C ASN A 195 7.77 -15.57 9.71
N GLU A 196 7.11 -15.83 10.84
CA GLU A 196 5.66 -16.12 10.85
C GLU A 196 4.85 -14.93 10.32
N HIS A 197 5.22 -13.70 10.71
CA HIS A 197 4.58 -12.48 10.21
C HIS A 197 4.83 -12.30 8.71
N SER A 198 6.05 -12.58 8.23
CA SER A 198 6.38 -12.56 6.79
C SER A 198 5.50 -13.53 5.99
N VAL A 199 5.29 -14.75 6.50
CA VAL A 199 4.39 -15.73 5.88
C VAL A 199 2.93 -15.25 5.93
N MET A 200 2.51 -14.61 7.02
CA MET A 200 1.17 -14.01 7.12
C MET A 200 0.97 -12.89 6.09
N GLY A 201 1.96 -12.03 5.87
CA GLY A 201 1.92 -10.99 4.83
C GLY A 201 1.68 -11.57 3.44
N ILE A 202 2.49 -12.56 3.05
CA ILE A 202 2.35 -13.25 1.75
C ILE A 202 0.96 -13.87 1.61
N ARG A 203 0.47 -14.57 2.65
CA ARG A 203 -0.88 -15.16 2.64
C ARG A 203 -1.99 -14.11 2.52
N SER A 204 -1.82 -12.96 3.16
CA SER A 204 -2.77 -11.85 3.08
C SER A 204 -2.85 -11.32 1.65
N TYR A 205 -1.72 -11.10 0.99
CA TYR A 205 -1.68 -10.75 -0.43
C TYR A 205 -2.38 -11.80 -1.30
N SER A 206 -2.01 -13.08 -1.19
CA SER A 206 -2.63 -14.13 -2.02
C SER A 206 -4.14 -14.23 -1.82
N ARG A 207 -4.63 -14.05 -0.59
CA ARG A 207 -6.07 -14.05 -0.29
C ARG A 207 -6.80 -12.90 -0.98
N GLN A 208 -6.19 -11.72 -1.03
CA GLN A 208 -6.76 -10.57 -1.74
C GLN A 208 -6.91 -10.87 -3.24
N GLN A 209 -5.92 -11.52 -3.86
CA GLN A 209 -5.99 -11.91 -5.28
C GLN A 209 -7.01 -13.02 -5.56
N HIS A 210 -7.14 -14.01 -4.67
CA HIS A 210 -8.17 -15.05 -4.83
C HIS A 210 -9.59 -14.51 -4.75
N ILE A 211 -9.83 -13.43 -4.00
CA ILE A 211 -11.14 -12.76 -3.97
C ILE A 211 -11.42 -12.05 -5.30
N LYS A 212 -10.42 -11.37 -5.89
CA LYS A 212 -10.56 -10.75 -7.22
C LYS A 212 -10.90 -11.79 -8.30
N GLY A 213 -10.26 -12.97 -8.30
CA GLY A 213 -10.50 -14.02 -9.29
C GLY A 213 -11.84 -14.77 -9.20
N ARG A 214 -12.68 -14.47 -8.20
CA ARG A 214 -14.03 -15.05 -8.04
C ARG A 214 -15.17 -14.06 -8.27
N LEU A 215 -14.87 -12.78 -8.45
CA LEU A 215 -15.80 -11.72 -8.80
C LEU A 215 -15.75 -11.45 -10.31
#